data_AF-A0A1A8U4Y6-F1
#
_entry.id   AF-A0A1A8U4Y6-F1
#
_cell.length_a   1.000
_cell.length_b   1.000
_cell.length_c   1.000
_cell.angle_alpha   90.00
_cell.angle_beta   90.00
_cell.angle_gamma   90.00
#
_symmetry.space_group_name_H-M   'P 1'
#
loop_
_entity.id
_entity.type
_entity.pdbx_description
1 polymer ?
#
loop_
_entity_poly.entity_id
_entity_poly.type
_entity_poly.pdbx_seq_one_letter_code
_entity_poly.pdbx_strand_id
1 'polypeptide(L)'
;MAAHVRWGLVQLFRTRNTALYRFPEHLRSYHWSRFTTQNFRGVQSQPGTGASNCFTSIQTEDTPNPRSLKFLPGKAVLGSGTLDFPSSSTAGCSSLARDLFEIEGVKSVFFGPDFITVTKTDEDVDWTDIKRHAVDAIAKFFESGDPVTTGAVHHESSHSEDDDEVVSMIKELLDTRIRPTVQEDGGDVIFKGFENGTVKLKLVGSCTGCPSSTVTLRNGIQNMMQFYIPEVDKVEQVEDEVDQVSAKVFAEVERKLQE
;
A
#
# COMPACT_ATOMS: atom_id res chain seq x y z
N MET A 1 74.20 16.34 -4.16
CA MET A 1 73.37 15.11 -4.13
C MET A 1 72.00 15.53 -4.67
N ALA A 2 71.76 15.56 -5.99
CA ALA A 2 71.32 14.45 -6.86
C ALA A 2 70.10 13.72 -6.24
N ALA A 3 68.93 13.56 -6.88
CA ALA A 3 68.57 13.67 -8.29
C ALA A 3 67.06 13.90 -8.49
N HIS A 4 66.75 14.54 -9.63
CA HIS A 4 65.49 14.54 -10.39
C HIS A 4 65.09 13.14 -10.90
N VAL A 5 63.84 13.02 -11.41
CA VAL A 5 63.34 12.27 -12.60
C VAL A 5 61.84 12.01 -12.34
N ARG A 6 60.79 12.50 -13.02
CA ARG A 6 60.47 12.86 -14.42
C ARG A 6 60.57 11.69 -15.40
N TRP A 7 59.45 11.03 -15.69
CA TRP A 7 59.25 10.36 -16.98
C TRP A 7 57.79 10.44 -17.42
N GLY A 8 57.61 10.87 -18.66
CA GLY A 8 56.37 10.76 -19.40
C GLY A 8 56.59 9.95 -20.67
N LEU A 9 55.46 9.68 -21.33
CA LEU A 9 55.26 9.35 -22.75
C LEU A 9 55.99 8.14 -23.32
N VAL A 10 55.25 7.21 -23.93
CA VAL A 10 55.33 6.92 -25.37
C VAL A 10 54.03 6.22 -25.84
N GLN A 11 53.58 6.64 -27.02
CA GLN A 11 52.44 6.19 -27.84
C GLN A 11 52.67 4.79 -28.47
N LEU A 12 51.60 4.11 -28.91
CA LEU A 12 51.30 3.79 -30.33
C LEU A 12 50.31 2.60 -30.51
N PHE A 13 49.17 2.94 -31.11
CA PHE A 13 48.41 2.31 -32.22
C PHE A 13 48.33 0.79 -32.49
N ARG A 14 47.13 0.44 -33.01
CA ARG A 14 46.69 -0.73 -33.82
C ARG A 14 46.43 -2.01 -32.99
N THR A 15 45.30 -2.70 -33.08
CA THR A 15 44.47 -3.11 -34.24
C THR A 15 43.02 -3.44 -33.85
N ARG A 16 42.14 -3.40 -34.86
CA ARG A 16 40.75 -3.89 -34.90
C ARG A 16 40.61 -5.32 -34.34
N ASN A 17 39.52 -5.63 -33.64
CA ASN A 17 38.79 -6.86 -33.93
C ASN A 17 37.29 -6.75 -33.61
N THR A 18 36.51 -7.14 -34.60
CA THR A 18 35.06 -7.22 -34.67
C THR A 18 34.57 -8.47 -33.96
N ALA A 19 33.52 -8.36 -33.14
CA ALA A 19 32.71 -9.50 -32.73
C ALA A 19 31.23 -9.17 -32.92
N LEU A 20 30.71 -9.58 -34.07
CA LEU A 20 29.29 -9.77 -34.34
C LEU A 20 28.80 -10.95 -33.52
N TYR A 21 27.75 -10.80 -32.73
CA TYR A 21 26.94 -11.94 -32.31
C TYR A 21 25.46 -11.72 -32.62
N ARG A 22 25.02 -12.66 -33.44
CA ARG A 22 23.79 -12.83 -34.21
C ARG A 22 22.64 -13.32 -33.32
N PHE A 23 21.49 -12.66 -33.41
CA PHE A 23 20.18 -13.17 -33.00
C PHE A 23 19.78 -14.40 -33.85
N PRO A 24 19.12 -15.41 -33.26
CA PRO A 24 18.31 -16.34 -34.02
C PRO A 24 16.81 -16.18 -33.72
N GLU A 25 16.06 -15.72 -34.71
CA GLU A 25 14.62 -15.99 -34.81
C GLU A 25 14.40 -17.42 -35.28
N HIS A 26 13.43 -18.12 -34.70
CA HIS A 26 12.93 -19.38 -35.23
C HIS A 26 11.40 -19.37 -35.25
N LEU A 27 10.84 -18.92 -36.37
CA LEU A 27 9.45 -19.17 -36.77
C LEU A 27 9.31 -20.65 -37.16
N ARG A 28 8.38 -21.37 -36.53
CA ARG A 28 7.94 -22.69 -37.00
C ARG A 28 6.42 -22.73 -37.14
N SER A 29 6.01 -22.78 -38.40
CA SER A 29 4.67 -23.07 -38.90
C SER A 29 4.15 -24.42 -38.40
N TYR A 30 2.88 -24.47 -37.99
CA TYR A 30 2.12 -25.71 -37.90
C TYR A 30 0.82 -25.61 -38.70
N HIS A 31 0.74 -26.55 -39.64
CA HIS A 31 -0.35 -26.86 -40.54
C HIS A 31 -1.49 -27.53 -39.75
N TRP A 32 -2.75 -27.07 -39.91
CA TRP A 32 -3.92 -27.77 -39.39
C TRP A 32 -4.70 -28.39 -40.55
N SER A 33 -4.89 -29.70 -40.48
CA SER A 33 -5.75 -30.48 -41.37
C SER A 33 -7.11 -30.69 -40.69
N ARG A 34 -8.19 -30.55 -41.46
CA ARG A 34 -9.60 -30.71 -41.03
C ARG A 34 -10.09 -32.16 -41.09
N PHE A 35 -11.25 -32.35 -40.45
CA PHE A 35 -12.33 -33.37 -40.66
C PHE A 35 -12.16 -34.68 -39.84
N THR A 36 -13.16 -35.28 -39.16
CA THR A 36 -14.64 -35.24 -39.25
C THR A 36 -15.29 -35.76 -37.95
N THR A 37 -16.47 -35.19 -37.60
CA THR A 37 -17.67 -35.67 -36.90
C THR A 37 -17.69 -36.99 -36.09
N GLN A 38 -18.17 -36.94 -34.83
CA GLN A 38 -19.28 -37.80 -34.38
C GLN A 38 -20.01 -37.28 -33.13
N ASN A 39 -21.34 -37.27 -33.22
CA ASN A 39 -22.33 -37.00 -32.18
C ASN A 39 -22.33 -38.08 -31.10
N PHE A 40 -22.35 -37.69 -29.82
CA PHE A 40 -22.95 -38.51 -28.75
C PHE A 40 -23.70 -37.62 -27.75
N ARG A 41 -24.99 -37.89 -27.60
CA ARG A 41 -25.87 -37.35 -26.54
C ARG A 41 -25.51 -38.04 -25.23
N GLY A 42 -25.40 -37.27 -24.14
CA GLY A 42 -25.27 -37.82 -22.79
C GLY A 42 -25.37 -36.75 -21.71
N VAL A 43 -26.58 -36.62 -21.15
CA VAL A 43 -26.91 -36.17 -19.78
C VAL A 43 -26.34 -34.81 -19.34
N GLN A 44 -27.23 -33.82 -19.35
CA GLN A 44 -27.06 -32.52 -18.73
C GLN A 44 -27.13 -32.68 -17.21
N SER A 45 -25.99 -32.81 -16.53
CA SER A 45 -25.89 -32.61 -15.09
C SER A 45 -25.70 -31.12 -14.82
N GLN A 46 -26.66 -30.53 -14.11
CA GLN A 46 -26.54 -29.16 -13.61
C GLN A 46 -25.29 -29.03 -12.72
N PRO A 47 -24.49 -27.96 -12.84
CA PRO A 47 -23.61 -27.61 -11.74
C PRO A 47 -24.52 -27.07 -10.63
N GLY A 48 -24.75 -27.91 -9.62
CA GLY A 48 -25.21 -27.42 -8.33
C GLY A 48 -24.26 -26.34 -7.88
N THR A 49 -24.82 -25.21 -7.44
CA THR A 49 -24.13 -24.14 -6.75
C THR A 49 -23.47 -24.72 -5.51
N GLY A 50 -22.26 -25.25 -5.68
CA GLY A 50 -21.36 -25.53 -4.60
C GLY A 50 -20.95 -24.18 -4.06
N ALA A 51 -21.65 -23.72 -3.02
CA ALA A 51 -21.05 -22.80 -2.08
C ALA A 51 -19.80 -23.52 -1.57
N SER A 52 -18.66 -23.22 -2.20
CA SER A 52 -17.36 -23.59 -1.67
C SER A 52 -17.33 -22.99 -0.28
N ASN A 53 -17.47 -23.83 0.75
CA ASN A 53 -17.00 -23.50 2.09
C ASN A 53 -15.49 -23.30 1.97
N CYS A 54 -15.12 -22.13 1.46
CA CYS A 54 -13.78 -21.63 1.46
C CYS A 54 -13.57 -21.14 2.88
N PHE A 55 -13.05 -22.03 3.72
CA PHE A 55 -12.52 -21.64 5.02
C PHE A 55 -11.48 -20.55 4.74
N THR A 56 -11.85 -19.31 4.98
CA THR A 56 -11.00 -18.16 4.65
C THR A 56 -9.89 -18.17 5.70
N SER A 57 -8.74 -18.77 5.37
CA SER A 57 -7.59 -18.81 6.26
C SER A 57 -6.91 -17.45 6.26
N ILE A 58 -7.38 -16.55 7.13
CA ILE A 58 -6.82 -15.22 7.29
C ILE A 58 -5.42 -15.35 7.89
N GLN A 59 -4.42 -14.84 7.17
CA GLN A 59 -3.03 -14.78 7.64
C GLN A 59 -2.78 -13.46 8.36
N THR A 60 -1.78 -13.43 9.24
CA THR A 60 -1.35 -12.21 9.93
C THR A 60 0.14 -11.99 9.71
N GLU A 61 0.54 -10.75 9.44
CA GLU A 61 1.92 -10.34 9.27
C GLU A 61 2.25 -9.21 10.25
N ASP A 62 3.44 -9.30 10.85
CA ASP A 62 3.96 -8.25 11.71
C ASP A 62 4.39 -7.05 10.87
N THR A 63 4.16 -5.86 11.39
CA THR A 63 4.61 -4.61 10.75
C THR A 63 5.80 -4.03 11.52
N PRO A 64 6.59 -3.12 10.93
CA PRO A 64 7.64 -2.41 11.66
C PRO A 64 7.12 -1.58 12.86
N ASN A 65 5.81 -1.33 12.94
CA ASN A 65 5.17 -0.67 14.06
C ASN A 65 4.65 -1.72 15.07
N PRO A 66 5.17 -1.79 16.31
CA PRO A 66 4.76 -2.78 17.31
C PRO A 66 3.29 -2.64 17.75
N ARG A 67 2.68 -1.49 17.46
CA ARG A 67 1.26 -1.21 17.72
C ARG A 67 0.36 -1.58 16.56
N SER A 68 0.88 -2.03 15.42
CA SER A 68 0.07 -2.36 14.24
C SER A 68 0.31 -3.79 13.77
N LEU A 69 -0.78 -4.48 13.43
CA LEU A 69 -0.76 -5.84 12.89
C LEU A 69 -1.54 -5.88 11.57
N LYS A 70 -0.95 -6.53 10.56
CA LYS A 70 -1.53 -6.65 9.22
C LYS A 70 -2.25 -8.00 9.10
N PHE A 71 -3.46 -7.97 8.56
CA PHE A 71 -4.33 -9.11 8.31
C PHE A 71 -4.54 -9.29 6.82
N LEU A 72 -4.30 -10.51 6.33
CA LEU A 72 -4.39 -10.89 4.93
C LEU A 72 -5.53 -11.90 4.77
N PRO A 73 -6.74 -11.48 4.36
CA PRO A 73 -7.86 -12.38 4.15
C PRO A 73 -7.70 -13.28 2.93
N GLY A 74 -6.70 -13.05 2.06
CA GLY A 74 -6.49 -13.80 0.83
C GLY A 74 -7.51 -13.50 -0.28
N LYS A 75 -8.33 -12.46 -0.07
CA LYS A 75 -9.27 -11.88 -1.04
C LYS A 75 -9.01 -10.38 -1.12
N ALA A 76 -9.33 -9.77 -2.26
CA ALA A 76 -9.29 -8.32 -2.38
C ALA A 76 -10.23 -7.68 -1.35
N VAL A 77 -9.72 -6.72 -0.57
CA VAL A 77 -10.48 -5.97 0.44
C VAL A 77 -11.14 -4.78 -0.25
N LEU A 78 -10.34 -3.81 -0.72
CA LEU A 78 -10.82 -2.71 -1.56
C LEU A 78 -10.57 -2.98 -3.05
N GLY A 79 -9.62 -3.86 -3.38
CA GLY A 79 -9.17 -4.13 -4.75
C GLY A 79 -8.26 -3.05 -5.32
N SER A 80 -8.60 -1.77 -5.14
CA SER A 80 -7.73 -0.64 -5.47
C SER A 80 -7.92 0.51 -4.47
N GLY A 81 -6.88 1.33 -4.33
CA GLY A 81 -6.89 2.43 -3.37
C GLY A 81 -6.79 1.97 -1.92
N THR A 82 -6.94 2.93 -1.02
CA THR A 82 -6.82 2.72 0.42
C THR A 82 -7.88 3.52 1.17
N LEU A 83 -8.19 3.12 2.40
CA LEU A 83 -9.14 3.83 3.24
C LEU A 83 -8.69 3.82 4.70
N ASP A 84 -8.62 5.00 5.30
CA ASP A 84 -8.15 5.20 6.66
C ASP A 84 -9.31 5.47 7.63
N PHE A 85 -9.31 4.77 8.76
CA PHE A 85 -10.27 4.96 9.84
C PHE A 85 -9.51 5.29 11.13
N PRO A 86 -9.29 6.59 11.43
CA PRO A 86 -8.54 6.98 12.61
C PRO A 86 -9.37 6.91 13.90
N SER A 87 -10.70 6.80 13.80
CA SER A 87 -11.60 6.63 14.95
C SER A 87 -12.88 5.88 14.56
N SER A 88 -13.60 5.36 15.56
CA SER A 88 -14.88 4.68 15.34
C SER A 88 -15.94 5.54 14.64
N SER A 89 -15.84 6.87 14.75
CA SER A 89 -16.77 7.80 14.11
C SER A 89 -16.67 7.81 12.59
N THR A 90 -15.48 7.55 12.02
CA THR A 90 -15.27 7.49 10.57
C THR A 90 -15.62 6.12 9.98
N ALA A 91 -15.81 5.10 10.82
CA ALA A 91 -16.16 3.74 10.42
C ALA A 91 -17.57 3.60 9.83
N GLY A 92 -18.41 4.65 9.88
CA GLY A 92 -19.80 4.61 9.41
C GLY A 92 -19.99 4.14 7.97
N CYS A 93 -18.97 4.29 7.11
CA CYS A 93 -19.02 3.85 5.72
C CYS A 93 -18.68 2.36 5.49
N SER A 94 -18.30 1.60 6.53
CA SER A 94 -17.99 0.17 6.42
C SER A 94 -18.51 -0.61 7.64
N SER A 95 -19.31 -1.67 7.41
CA SER A 95 -19.75 -2.57 8.48
C SER A 95 -18.55 -3.28 9.13
N LEU A 96 -17.61 -3.78 8.32
CA LEU A 96 -16.40 -4.42 8.81
C LEU A 96 -15.57 -3.50 9.72
N ALA A 97 -15.40 -2.22 9.34
CA ALA A 97 -14.66 -1.29 10.19
C ALA A 97 -15.34 -1.11 11.55
N ARG A 98 -16.68 -0.98 11.58
CA ARG A 98 -17.45 -0.85 12.82
C ARG A 98 -17.27 -2.05 13.74
N ASP A 99 -17.36 -3.25 13.18
CA ASP A 99 -17.20 -4.50 13.93
C ASP A 99 -15.79 -4.62 14.49
N LEU A 100 -14.77 -4.18 13.75
CA LEU A 100 -13.38 -4.14 14.24
C LEU A 100 -13.18 -3.12 15.35
N PHE A 101 -13.88 -1.98 15.33
CA PHE A 101 -13.84 -0.98 16.41
C PHE A 101 -14.59 -1.41 17.68
N GLU A 102 -15.48 -2.41 17.61
CA GLU A 102 -16.14 -2.97 18.80
C GLU A 102 -15.18 -3.85 19.62
N ILE A 103 -14.07 -4.27 19.03
CA ILE A 103 -13.02 -5.03 19.71
C ILE A 103 -12.26 -4.12 20.68
N GLU A 104 -12.23 -4.52 21.95
CA GLU A 104 -11.49 -3.80 22.99
C GLU A 104 -9.99 -3.70 22.64
N GLY A 105 -9.44 -2.50 22.77
CA GLY A 105 -8.03 -2.23 22.51
C GLY A 105 -7.70 -1.74 21.10
N VAL A 106 -8.66 -1.76 20.16
CA VAL A 106 -8.47 -1.21 18.80
C VAL A 106 -8.58 0.32 18.80
N LYS A 107 -7.55 0.99 18.29
CA LYS A 107 -7.46 2.45 18.16
C LYS A 107 -7.85 2.95 16.77
N SER A 108 -7.34 2.30 15.73
CA SER A 108 -7.59 2.67 14.35
C SER A 108 -7.54 1.46 13.44
N VAL A 109 -8.23 1.55 12.32
CA VAL A 109 -8.32 0.50 11.30
C VAL A 109 -7.97 1.11 9.95
N PHE A 110 -7.27 0.37 9.11
CA PHE A 110 -6.88 0.81 7.78
C PHE A 110 -7.10 -0.31 6.78
N PHE A 111 -7.73 0.01 5.66
CA PHE A 111 -7.96 -0.93 4.56
C PHE A 111 -7.03 -0.62 3.40
N GLY A 112 -6.22 -1.60 3.05
CA GLY A 112 -5.43 -1.62 1.83
C GLY A 112 -6.16 -2.33 0.68
N PRO A 113 -5.46 -2.56 -0.45
CA PRO A 113 -6.03 -3.24 -1.61
C PRO A 113 -6.48 -4.68 -1.27
N ASP A 114 -5.64 -5.43 -0.56
CA ASP A 114 -5.80 -6.85 -0.24
C ASP A 114 -5.50 -7.19 1.23
N PHE A 115 -5.28 -6.17 2.07
CA PHE A 115 -4.98 -6.34 3.50
C PHE A 115 -5.76 -5.35 4.37
N ILE A 116 -5.83 -5.67 5.66
CA ILE A 116 -6.41 -4.83 6.70
C ILE A 116 -5.34 -4.64 7.77
N THR A 117 -5.03 -3.41 8.13
CA THR A 117 -4.16 -3.11 9.26
C THR A 117 -5.00 -2.67 10.43
N VAL A 118 -4.76 -3.26 11.60
CA VAL A 118 -5.35 -2.84 12.87
C VAL A 118 -4.25 -2.27 13.74
N THR A 119 -4.51 -1.12 14.36
CA THR A 119 -3.59 -0.50 15.32
C THR A 119 -4.21 -0.51 16.71
N LYS A 120 -3.46 -0.96 17.71
CA LYS A 120 -3.90 -0.98 19.12
C LYS A 120 -3.66 0.36 19.83
N THR A 121 -4.41 0.60 20.89
CA THR A 121 -4.37 1.85 21.67
C THR A 121 -3.03 2.02 22.40
N ASP A 122 -2.61 0.97 23.11
CA ASP A 122 -1.40 0.96 23.92
C ASP A 122 -0.53 -0.27 23.65
N GLU A 123 0.76 -0.18 24.00
CA GLU A 123 1.69 -1.30 23.82
C GLU A 123 1.40 -2.48 24.75
N ASP A 124 0.82 -2.23 25.92
CA ASP A 124 0.53 -3.24 26.93
C ASP A 124 -0.67 -4.13 26.57
N VAL A 125 -1.46 -3.76 25.56
CA VAL A 125 -2.58 -4.58 25.09
C VAL A 125 -2.07 -5.78 24.30
N ASP A 126 -2.50 -6.98 24.68
CA ASP A 126 -2.09 -8.23 24.06
C ASP A 126 -2.82 -8.49 22.73
N TRP A 127 -2.08 -8.94 21.72
CA TRP A 127 -2.62 -9.21 20.39
C TRP A 127 -3.49 -10.48 20.33
N THR A 128 -3.43 -11.37 21.31
CA THR A 128 -4.14 -12.66 21.28
C THR A 128 -5.65 -12.48 21.18
N ASP A 129 -6.22 -11.62 22.02
CA ASP A 129 -7.66 -11.35 22.01
C ASP A 129 -8.05 -10.56 20.76
N ILE A 130 -7.32 -9.48 20.43
CA ILE A 130 -7.58 -8.68 19.22
C ILE A 130 -7.53 -9.57 17.97
N LYS A 131 -6.51 -10.42 17.83
CA LYS A 131 -6.35 -11.32 16.68
C LYS A 131 -7.50 -12.32 16.58
N ARG A 132 -7.91 -12.92 17.70
CA ARG A 132 -9.03 -13.87 17.72
C ARG A 132 -10.32 -13.20 17.24
N HIS A 133 -10.64 -12.03 17.79
CA HIS A 133 -11.87 -11.30 17.45
C HIS A 133 -11.82 -10.71 16.03
N ALA A 134 -10.67 -10.18 15.60
CA ALA A 134 -10.50 -9.61 14.27
C ALA A 134 -10.61 -10.68 13.18
N VAL A 135 -9.99 -11.85 13.37
CA VAL A 135 -10.10 -12.97 12.41
C VAL A 135 -11.54 -13.43 12.28
N ASP A 136 -12.29 -13.54 13.38
CA ASP A 136 -13.70 -13.93 13.36
C ASP A 136 -14.58 -12.88 12.64
N ALA A 137 -14.39 -11.59 12.95
CA ALA A 137 -15.11 -10.50 12.30
C ALA A 137 -14.85 -10.44 10.78
N ILE A 138 -13.57 -10.53 10.39
CA ILE A 138 -13.16 -10.53 8.97
C ILE A 138 -13.73 -11.77 8.26
N ALA A 139 -13.66 -12.95 8.86
CA ALA A 139 -14.18 -14.18 8.26
C ALA A 139 -15.69 -14.09 8.03
N LYS A 140 -16.45 -13.68 9.05
CA LYS A 140 -17.91 -13.50 8.96
C LYS A 140 -18.29 -12.49 7.89
N PHE A 141 -17.57 -11.37 7.81
CA PHE A 141 -17.80 -10.36 6.80
C PHE A 141 -17.59 -10.91 5.38
N PHE A 142 -16.48 -11.59 5.11
CA PHE A 142 -16.21 -12.17 3.79
C PHE A 142 -17.11 -13.36 3.43
N GLU A 143 -17.73 -14.00 4.41
CA GLU A 143 -18.78 -15.02 4.20
C GLU A 143 -20.14 -14.40 3.88
N SER A 144 -20.47 -13.25 4.49
CA SER A 144 -21.72 -12.51 4.24
C SER A 144 -21.82 -11.98 2.79
N GLY A 145 -20.68 -11.62 2.20
CA GLY A 145 -20.62 -11.06 0.85
C GLY A 145 -21.06 -9.58 0.78
N ASP A 146 -21.16 -8.91 1.92
CA ASP A 146 -21.50 -7.49 1.99
C ASP A 146 -20.43 -6.61 1.31
N PRO A 147 -20.81 -5.43 0.77
CA PRO A 147 -19.84 -4.49 0.22
C PRO A 147 -18.92 -3.95 1.32
N VAL A 148 -17.59 -3.97 1.08
CA VAL A 148 -16.56 -3.55 2.04
C VAL A 148 -16.73 -2.09 2.46
N THR A 149 -17.18 -1.24 1.55
CA THR A 149 -17.49 0.16 1.83
C THR A 149 -18.72 0.61 1.05
N THR A 150 -19.45 1.56 1.63
CA THR A 150 -20.58 2.27 1.00
C THR A 150 -20.20 3.70 0.58
N GLY A 151 -18.95 4.12 0.84
CA GLY A 151 -18.42 5.46 0.57
C GLY A 151 -17.43 5.50 -0.60
N ALA A 152 -16.98 6.71 -0.95
CA ALA A 152 -15.93 6.91 -1.95
C ALA A 152 -14.58 6.40 -1.41
N VAL A 153 -13.95 5.47 -2.13
CA VAL A 153 -12.59 5.00 -1.84
C VAL A 153 -11.59 6.04 -2.32
N HIS A 154 -10.54 6.33 -1.54
CA HIS A 154 -9.46 7.20 -2.00
C HIS A 154 -8.66 6.48 -3.09
N HIS A 155 -8.95 6.81 -4.34
CA HIS A 155 -8.18 6.42 -5.51
C HIS A 155 -7.53 7.67 -6.11
N GLU A 156 -6.37 8.04 -5.59
CA GLU A 156 -5.66 9.27 -5.98
C GLU A 156 -4.79 9.11 -7.23
N SER A 157 -5.21 8.26 -8.16
CA SER A 157 -4.66 8.19 -9.53
C SER A 157 -5.40 9.13 -10.50
N SER A 158 -6.19 10.08 -9.99
CA SER A 158 -6.77 11.14 -10.80
C SER A 158 -5.66 12.14 -11.16
N HIS A 159 -5.02 11.88 -12.29
CA HIS A 159 -4.26 12.91 -13.01
C HIS A 159 -5.28 13.88 -13.61
N SER A 160 -5.33 15.11 -13.09
CA SER A 160 -6.02 16.19 -13.78
C SER A 160 -5.18 16.57 -15.00
N GLU A 161 -5.80 16.88 -16.14
CA GLU A 161 -5.07 17.44 -17.30
C GLU A 161 -4.44 18.81 -16.99
N ASP A 162 -4.82 19.43 -15.86
CA ASP A 162 -4.31 20.69 -15.33
C ASP A 162 -3.22 20.53 -14.26
N ASP A 163 -2.82 19.30 -13.90
CA ASP A 163 -1.75 19.10 -12.92
C ASP A 163 -0.40 19.54 -13.50
N ASP A 164 0.37 20.33 -12.74
CA ASP A 164 1.74 20.69 -13.10
C ASP A 164 2.57 19.43 -13.44
N GLU A 165 3.48 19.52 -14.40
CA GLU A 165 4.35 18.39 -14.80
C GLU A 165 5.07 17.78 -13.59
N VAL A 166 5.49 18.62 -12.64
CA VAL A 166 6.12 18.21 -11.38
C VAL A 166 5.16 17.42 -10.49
N VAL A 167 3.90 17.84 -10.37
CA VAL A 167 2.89 17.13 -9.58
C VAL A 167 2.60 15.76 -10.17
N SER A 168 2.53 15.66 -11.50
CA SER A 168 2.36 14.37 -12.18
C SER A 168 3.55 13.43 -11.94
N MET A 169 4.79 13.94 -11.99
CA MET A 169 5.98 13.15 -11.63
C MET A 169 5.97 12.70 -10.17
N ILE A 170 5.53 13.56 -9.24
CA ILE A 170 5.40 13.21 -7.82
C ILE A 170 4.40 12.07 -7.62
N LYS A 171 3.20 12.17 -8.22
CA LYS A 171 2.16 11.14 -8.16
C LYS A 171 2.65 9.81 -8.75
N GLU A 172 3.32 9.85 -9.90
CA GLU A 172 3.88 8.65 -10.53
C GLU A 172 4.95 7.98 -9.64
N LEU A 173 5.86 8.76 -9.04
CA LEU A 173 6.88 8.23 -8.14
C LEU A 173 6.26 7.62 -6.88
N LEU A 174 5.21 8.25 -6.35
CA LEU A 174 4.46 7.72 -5.20
C LEU A 174 3.86 6.36 -5.53
N ASP A 175 3.10 6.25 -6.63
CA ASP A 175 2.42 5.02 -7.01
C ASP A 175 3.38 3.89 -7.43
N THR A 176 4.49 4.22 -8.11
CA THR A 176 5.40 3.20 -8.67
C THR A 176 6.47 2.71 -7.71
N ARG A 177 6.88 3.51 -6.72
CA ARG A 177 8.00 3.17 -5.82
C ARG A 177 7.70 3.32 -4.34
N ILE A 178 7.04 4.40 -3.92
CA ILE A 178 6.86 4.66 -2.48
C ILE A 178 5.75 3.77 -1.91
N ARG A 179 4.57 3.81 -2.52
CA ARG A 179 3.39 3.12 -2.04
C ARG A 179 3.56 1.60 -1.95
N PRO A 180 4.19 0.91 -2.91
CA PRO A 180 4.44 -0.52 -2.78
C PRO A 180 5.19 -0.87 -1.48
N THR A 181 6.28 -0.16 -1.19
CA THR A 181 7.07 -0.40 0.03
C THR A 181 6.32 -0.01 1.30
N VAL A 182 5.56 1.08 1.28
CA VAL A 182 4.79 1.53 2.46
C VAL A 182 3.60 0.60 2.75
N GLN A 183 2.96 0.05 1.72
CA GLN A 183 1.86 -0.90 1.85
C GLN A 183 2.33 -2.30 2.26
N GLU A 184 3.55 -2.69 1.91
CA GLU A 184 4.21 -3.86 2.49
C GLU A 184 4.26 -3.74 4.02
N ASP A 185 4.64 -2.57 4.54
CA ASP A 185 4.65 -2.24 5.98
C ASP A 185 3.24 -2.04 6.60
N GLY A 186 2.17 -2.14 5.80
CA GLY A 186 0.78 -2.03 6.25
C GLY A 186 0.27 -0.60 6.43
N GLY A 187 0.94 0.39 5.82
CA GLY A 187 0.47 1.77 5.77
C GLY A 187 0.22 2.26 4.35
N ASP A 188 -0.01 3.56 4.20
CA ASP A 188 -0.01 4.22 2.89
C ASP A 188 0.34 5.71 3.04
N VAL A 189 0.60 6.35 1.91
CA VAL A 189 0.84 7.79 1.81
C VAL A 189 -0.18 8.43 0.88
N ILE A 190 -0.78 9.52 1.33
CA ILE A 190 -1.79 10.29 0.59
C ILE A 190 -1.16 11.64 0.21
N PHE A 191 -1.17 11.97 -1.07
CA PHE A 191 -0.69 13.26 -1.56
C PHE A 191 -1.71 14.36 -1.27
N LYS A 192 -1.27 15.44 -0.62
CA LYS A 192 -2.15 16.57 -0.25
C LYS A 192 -1.85 17.84 -1.03
N GLY A 193 -0.65 17.98 -1.59
CA GLY A 193 -0.31 19.11 -2.43
C GLY A 193 1.20 19.32 -2.57
N PHE A 194 1.57 20.22 -3.46
CA PHE A 194 2.96 20.63 -3.69
C PHE A 194 3.01 22.15 -3.88
N GLU A 195 3.80 22.83 -3.03
CA GLU A 195 3.92 24.29 -3.04
C GLU A 195 5.35 24.70 -2.68
N ASN A 196 5.97 25.60 -3.44
CA ASN A 196 7.29 26.18 -3.16
C ASN A 196 8.37 25.12 -2.82
N GLY A 197 8.46 24.07 -3.63
CA GLY A 197 9.42 22.97 -3.40
C GLY A 197 9.06 22.05 -2.24
N THR A 198 7.93 22.27 -1.56
CA THR A 198 7.49 21.45 -0.42
C THR A 198 6.33 20.54 -0.82
N VAL A 199 6.55 19.23 -0.71
CA VAL A 199 5.52 18.19 -0.90
C VAL A 199 4.81 17.94 0.42
N LYS A 200 3.48 18.07 0.44
CA LYS A 200 2.63 17.78 1.60
C LYS A 200 2.04 16.37 1.44
N LEU A 201 2.34 15.49 2.38
CA LEU A 201 1.83 14.11 2.43
C LEU A 201 1.10 13.84 3.74
N LYS A 202 0.03 13.06 3.71
CA LYS A 202 -0.57 12.46 4.90
C LYS A 202 -0.14 11.00 5.00
N LEU A 203 0.38 10.59 6.14
CA LEU A 203 0.74 9.19 6.42
C LEU A 203 -0.45 8.51 7.09
N VAL A 204 -0.84 7.33 6.60
CA VAL A 204 -1.99 6.55 7.10
C VAL A 204 -1.61 5.10 7.41
N GLY A 205 -2.48 4.39 8.15
CA GLY A 205 -2.27 3.00 8.55
C GLY A 205 -1.11 2.84 9.55
N SER A 206 -0.28 1.81 9.37
CA SER A 206 0.86 1.51 10.26
C SER A 206 1.85 2.67 10.42
N CYS A 207 1.90 3.59 9.44
CA CYS A 207 2.82 4.72 9.43
C CYS A 207 2.42 5.83 10.41
N THR A 208 1.18 5.83 10.88
CA THR A 208 0.66 6.81 11.84
C THR A 208 1.03 6.40 13.27
N GLY A 209 1.57 7.35 14.06
CA GLY A 209 1.81 7.14 15.50
C GLY A 209 3.05 6.32 15.87
N CYS A 210 3.97 6.06 14.92
CA CYS A 210 5.25 5.39 15.22
C CYS A 210 6.38 6.43 15.37
N PRO A 211 6.80 6.80 16.60
CA PRO A 211 7.78 7.87 16.82
C PRO A 211 9.17 7.56 16.22
N SER A 212 9.54 6.28 16.12
CA SER A 212 10.81 5.85 15.50
C SER A 212 10.74 5.80 13.97
N SER A 213 9.57 5.47 13.40
CA SER A 213 9.43 5.27 11.96
C SER A 213 8.97 6.51 11.21
N THR A 214 8.22 7.43 11.82
CA THR A 214 7.72 8.63 11.13
C THR A 214 8.84 9.51 10.58
N VAL A 215 9.89 9.77 11.38
CA VAL A 215 11.03 10.60 10.94
C VAL A 215 11.84 9.87 9.86
N THR A 216 12.12 8.58 10.07
CA THR A 216 12.93 7.77 9.16
C THR A 216 12.24 7.60 7.81
N LEU A 217 10.95 7.26 7.80
CA LEU A 217 10.15 7.10 6.59
C LEU A 217 10.04 8.41 5.82
N ARG A 218 9.72 9.51 6.51
CA ARG A 218 9.65 10.84 5.87
C ARG A 218 10.97 11.23 5.23
N ASN A 219 12.10 11.01 5.93
CA ASN A 219 13.42 11.31 5.38
C ASN A 219 13.76 10.40 4.19
N GLY A 220 13.37 9.11 4.24
CA GLY A 220 13.53 8.18 3.13
C GLY A 220 12.75 8.62 1.88
N ILE A 221 11.48 9.00 2.06
CA ILE A 221 10.63 9.53 1.00
C ILE A 221 11.24 10.83 0.44
N GLN A 222 11.65 11.75 1.30
CA GLN A 222 12.26 13.02 0.88
C GLN A 222 13.52 12.80 0.05
N ASN A 223 14.44 11.95 0.51
CA ASN A 223 15.68 11.67 -0.21
C ASN A 223 15.40 11.05 -1.59
N MET A 224 14.41 10.16 -1.67
CA MET A 224 14.04 9.56 -2.94
C MET A 224 13.39 10.57 -3.88
N MET A 225 12.49 11.42 -3.38
CA MET A 225 11.87 12.49 -4.16
C MET A 225 12.92 13.47 -4.70
N GLN A 226 13.83 13.95 -3.85
CA GLN A 226 14.94 14.84 -4.25
C GLN A 226 15.84 14.24 -5.33
N PHE A 227 16.03 12.92 -5.32
CA PHE A 227 16.86 12.23 -6.31
C PHE A 227 16.19 12.18 -7.70
N TYR A 228 14.89 11.92 -7.75
CA TYR A 228 14.14 11.80 -9.01
C TYR A 228 13.55 13.12 -9.50
N ILE A 229 13.28 14.07 -8.60
CA ILE A 229 12.59 15.33 -8.85
C ILE A 229 13.37 16.44 -8.12
N PRO A 230 14.37 17.06 -8.77
CA PRO A 230 15.24 18.06 -8.14
C PRO A 230 14.50 19.33 -7.70
N GLU A 231 13.27 19.55 -8.18
CA GLU A 231 12.39 20.65 -7.76
C GLU A 231 11.79 20.46 -6.35
N VAL A 232 11.88 19.24 -5.78
CA VAL A 232 11.41 18.96 -4.43
C VAL A 232 12.53 19.28 -3.43
N ASP A 233 12.34 20.31 -2.61
CA ASP A 233 13.26 20.69 -1.53
C ASP A 233 12.96 19.94 -0.22
N LYS A 234 11.68 19.75 0.11
CA LYS A 234 11.26 19.22 1.43
C LYS A 234 9.97 18.39 1.32
N VAL A 235 9.84 17.40 2.21
CA VAL A 235 8.58 16.69 2.45
C VAL A 235 8.05 17.04 3.84
N GLU A 236 6.77 17.39 3.91
CA GLU A 236 6.07 17.71 5.15
C GLU A 236 4.88 16.79 5.36
N GLN A 237 4.77 16.28 6.58
CA GLN A 237 3.59 15.52 6.98
C GLN A 237 2.49 16.48 7.41
N VAL A 238 1.30 16.30 6.85
CA VAL A 238 0.11 17.06 7.19
C VAL A 238 -1.01 16.12 7.66
N GLU A 239 -1.87 16.63 8.53
CA GLU A 239 -3.08 15.95 9.00
C GLU A 239 -4.31 16.70 8.49
N ASP A 240 -5.38 15.99 8.14
CA ASP A 240 -6.60 16.63 7.65
C ASP A 240 -7.28 17.43 8.76
N GLU A 241 -7.93 18.55 8.40
CA GLU A 241 -8.61 19.41 9.39
C GLU A 241 -9.69 18.64 10.17
N VAL A 242 -10.35 17.67 9.54
CA VAL A 242 -11.37 16.79 10.15
C VAL A 242 -10.75 15.90 11.23
N ASP A 243 -9.54 15.38 10.99
CA ASP A 243 -8.83 14.55 11.94
C ASP A 243 -8.38 15.38 13.15
N GLN A 244 -7.92 16.62 12.90
CA GLN A 244 -7.53 17.54 13.96
C GLN A 244 -8.71 17.95 14.86
N VAL A 245 -9.88 18.20 14.28
CA VAL A 245 -11.10 18.51 15.06
C VAL A 245 -11.50 17.31 15.90
N SER A 246 -11.50 16.11 15.33
CA SER A 246 -11.82 14.88 16.04
C SER A 246 -10.88 14.68 17.23
N ALA A 247 -9.57 14.76 17.01
CA ALA A 247 -8.58 14.63 18.08
C ALA A 247 -8.75 15.65 19.21
N LYS A 248 -9.04 16.92 18.87
CA LYS A 248 -9.31 17.98 19.86
C LYS A 248 -10.57 17.70 20.67
N VAL A 249 -11.63 17.22 20.01
CA VAL A 249 -12.89 16.86 20.68
C VAL A 249 -12.67 15.70 21.65
N PHE A 250 -11.92 14.67 21.24
CA PHE A 250 -11.58 13.56 22.12
C PHE A 250 -10.79 14.01 23.35
N ALA A 251 -9.74 14.82 23.16
CA ALA A 251 -8.93 15.34 24.27
C ALA A 251 -9.75 16.20 25.25
N GLU A 252 -10.68 17.01 24.74
CA GLU A 252 -11.56 17.84 25.57
C GLU A 252 -12.59 17.00 26.35
N VAL A 253 -13.11 15.92 25.75
CA VAL A 253 -14.02 14.99 26.42
C VAL A 253 -13.28 14.22 27.53
N GLU A 254 -12.07 13.75 27.26
CA GLU A 254 -11.25 13.04 28.24
C GLU A 254 -10.91 13.93 29.44
N ARG A 255 -10.54 15.20 29.19
CA ARG A 255 -10.31 16.20 30.24
C ARG A 255 -11.55 16.41 31.11
N LYS A 256 -12.75 16.45 30.53
CA LYS A 256 -14.02 16.60 31.26
C LYS A 256 -14.43 15.37 32.05
N LEU A 257 -13.99 14.18 31.67
CA LEU A 257 -14.24 12.95 32.43
C LEU A 257 -13.30 12.81 33.63
N GLN A 258 -12.17 13.53 33.62
CA GLN A 258 -11.18 13.55 34.70
C GLN A 258 -11.43 14.68 35.74
N GLU A 259 -12.35 15.61 35.46
CA GLU A 259 -12.82 16.68 36.37
C GLU A 259 -14.09 16.26 37.14
#